data_AF-A0A1Y2LZR5-F1
#
_entry.id   AF-A0A1Y2LZR5-F1
#
_cell.length_a   1.000
_cell.length_b   1.000
_cell.length_c   1.000
_cell.angle_alpha   90.00
_cell.angle_beta   90.00
_cell.angle_gamma   90.00
#
_symmetry.space_group_name_H-M   'P 1'
#
loop_
_entity.id
_entity.type
_entity.pdbx_description
1 polymer ?
#
loop_
_entity_poly.entity_id
_entity_poly.type
_entity_poly.pdbx_seq_one_letter_code
_entity_poly.pdbx_strand_id
1 'polypeptide(L)'
;MLKTAATNTDRHELLPNDTDWYYDFSQHRDFNNKVGSVITANAATFPALTGLGISYALLKLGPCSMLPPHFHQRAHNAVIGITGDTTSWMINENGVRTVKVDIIPYRMTIFPIGSMHVMQNNGKCRTFLLAL
;
A
#
# COMPACT_ATOMS: atom_id res chain seq x y z
N MET A 1 -20.11 10.67 14.35
CA MET A 1 -19.17 9.68 13.78
C MET A 1 -18.75 10.17 12.40
N LEU A 2 -17.48 10.01 11.97
CA LEU A 2 -16.99 10.57 10.69
C LEU A 2 -17.80 10.18 9.44
N LYS A 3 -18.40 8.98 9.43
CA LYS A 3 -19.27 8.51 8.34
C LYS A 3 -20.62 9.24 8.24
N THR A 4 -21.03 9.92 9.32
CA THR A 4 -22.33 10.58 9.44
C THR A 4 -22.22 12.10 9.54
N ALA A 5 -21.02 12.67 9.37
CA ALA A 5 -20.80 14.11 9.32
C ALA A 5 -21.46 14.68 8.05
N ALA A 6 -22.29 15.71 8.18
CA ALA A 6 -23.07 16.25 7.08
C ALA A 6 -22.27 17.25 6.24
N THR A 7 -21.38 18.00 6.89
CA THR A 7 -20.55 19.02 6.25
C THR A 7 -19.06 18.73 6.46
N ASN A 8 -18.21 19.42 5.69
CA ASN A 8 -16.77 19.39 5.95
C ASN A 8 -16.44 20.05 7.32
N THR A 9 -17.19 21.07 7.73
CA THR A 9 -17.04 21.69 9.05
C THR A 9 -17.21 20.65 10.17
N ASP A 10 -18.29 19.85 10.13
CA ASP A 10 -18.54 18.78 11.12
C ASP A 10 -17.39 17.75 11.14
N ARG A 11 -16.74 17.50 9.99
CA ARG A 11 -15.57 16.59 9.93
C ARG A 11 -14.35 17.20 10.62
N HIS A 12 -14.09 18.48 10.40
CA HIS A 12 -12.98 19.19 11.05
C HIS A 12 -13.21 19.36 12.56
N GLU A 13 -14.46 19.46 13.01
CA GLU A 13 -14.78 19.40 14.45
C GLU A 13 -14.45 18.04 15.08
N LEU A 14 -14.56 16.94 14.30
CA LEU A 14 -14.20 15.59 14.74
C LEU A 14 -12.69 15.27 14.60
N LEU A 15 -11.95 16.05 13.81
CA LEU A 15 -10.50 15.93 13.57
C LEU A 15 -9.82 17.31 13.76
N PRO A 16 -9.84 17.84 15.00
CA PRO A 16 -9.53 19.24 15.25
C PRO A 16 -8.03 19.55 15.23
N ASN A 17 -7.16 18.55 15.35
CA ASN A 17 -5.72 18.77 15.48
C ASN A 17 -5.00 18.54 14.15
N ASP A 18 -3.93 19.30 13.88
CA ASP A 18 -3.09 19.08 12.70
C ASP A 18 -2.56 17.63 12.60
N THR A 19 -2.34 16.98 13.75
CA THR A 19 -1.94 15.58 13.85
C THR A 19 -2.97 14.59 13.32
N ASP A 20 -4.23 14.99 13.21
CA ASP A 20 -5.30 14.16 12.65
C ASP A 20 -5.26 14.10 11.10
N TRP A 21 -4.42 14.93 10.47
CA TRP A 21 -4.37 15.15 9.02
C TRP A 21 -3.11 14.59 8.34
N TYR A 22 -2.23 13.93 9.09
CA TYR A 22 -1.12 13.19 8.51
C TYR A 22 -0.97 11.81 9.15
N TYR A 23 -0.37 10.88 8.39
CA TYR A 23 0.03 9.58 8.89
C TYR A 23 1.54 9.40 8.70
N ASP A 24 2.28 9.35 9.80
CA ASP A 24 3.72 9.12 9.78
C ASP A 24 4.03 7.62 9.86
N PHE A 25 4.31 7.01 8.70
CA PHE A 25 4.70 5.60 8.62
C PHE A 25 5.95 5.28 9.45
N SER A 26 6.83 6.24 9.72
CA SER A 26 8.08 6.03 10.45
C SER A 26 7.87 5.73 11.93
N GLN A 27 6.74 6.16 12.50
CA GLN A 27 6.37 5.90 13.90
C GLN A 27 5.80 4.49 14.12
N HIS A 28 5.48 3.76 13.05
CA HIS A 28 4.96 2.41 13.19
C HIS A 28 6.03 1.45 13.71
N ARG A 29 5.70 0.59 14.70
CA ARG A 29 6.64 -0.34 15.34
C ARG A 29 7.41 -1.23 14.35
N ASP A 30 6.75 -1.62 13.26
CA ASP A 30 7.30 -2.50 12.23
C ASP A 30 8.07 -1.75 11.13
N PHE A 31 8.24 -0.42 11.26
CA PHE A 31 9.00 0.35 10.30
C PHE A 31 10.44 -0.17 10.20
N ASN A 32 11.10 -0.49 11.30
CA ASN A 32 12.49 -0.95 11.26
C ASN A 32 12.67 -2.47 11.08
N ASN A 33 11.60 -3.21 10.77
CA ASN A 33 11.68 -4.66 10.57
C ASN A 33 12.69 -5.03 9.46
N LYS A 34 13.67 -5.88 9.79
CA LYS A 34 14.77 -6.26 8.89
C LYS A 34 14.32 -7.13 7.72
N VAL A 35 13.30 -7.96 7.91
CA VAL A 35 12.78 -8.87 6.88
C VAL A 35 11.89 -8.12 5.88
N GLY A 36 11.11 -7.18 6.39
CA GLY A 36 10.14 -6.40 5.63
C GLY A 36 8.90 -6.12 6.45
N SER A 37 8.04 -5.25 5.94
CA SER A 37 6.76 -4.92 6.56
C SER A 37 5.78 -4.34 5.53
N VAL A 38 4.49 -4.50 5.79
CA VAL A 38 3.41 -3.79 5.12
C VAL A 38 2.74 -2.95 6.19
N ILE A 39 2.87 -1.63 6.09
CA ILE A 39 2.31 -0.69 7.06
C ILE A 39 1.17 0.04 6.37
N THR A 40 -0.05 -0.07 6.90
CA THR A 40 -1.26 0.42 6.22
C THR A 40 -1.85 1.63 6.95
N ALA A 41 -2.09 2.71 6.19
CA ALA A 41 -2.92 3.83 6.56
C ALA A 41 -4.32 3.62 5.96
N ASN A 42 -5.29 3.25 6.79
CA ASN A 42 -6.70 3.08 6.41
C ASN A 42 -7.60 3.83 7.40
N ALA A 43 -8.92 3.79 7.21
CA ALA A 43 -9.85 4.53 8.09
C ALA A 43 -9.75 4.17 9.59
N ALA A 44 -9.17 3.03 9.97
CA ALA A 44 -8.96 2.67 11.38
C ALA A 44 -7.67 3.26 11.96
N THR A 45 -6.60 3.37 11.16
CA THR A 45 -5.29 3.89 11.60
C THR A 45 -5.07 5.35 11.25
N PHE A 46 -5.79 5.86 10.25
CA PHE A 46 -5.80 7.25 9.80
C PHE A 46 -7.25 7.68 9.51
N PRO A 47 -7.99 8.14 10.54
CA PRO A 47 -9.42 8.43 10.44
C PRO A 47 -9.82 9.42 9.35
N ALA A 48 -8.91 10.32 8.93
CA ALA A 48 -9.14 11.26 7.84
C ALA A 48 -9.56 10.57 6.52
N LEU A 49 -9.15 9.31 6.30
CA LEU A 49 -9.53 8.51 5.12
C LEU A 49 -10.98 7.97 5.18
N THR A 50 -11.70 8.17 6.29
CA THR A 50 -13.06 7.66 6.44
C THR A 50 -14.00 8.22 5.37
N GLY A 51 -14.52 7.33 4.54
CA GLY A 51 -15.48 7.65 3.46
C GLY A 51 -14.84 8.01 2.12
N LEU A 52 -13.50 8.06 2.02
CA LEU A 52 -12.81 8.44 0.78
C LEU A 52 -12.61 7.28 -0.21
N GLY A 53 -12.86 6.04 0.21
CA GLY A 53 -12.71 4.86 -0.65
C GLY A 53 -11.25 4.48 -0.96
N ILE A 54 -10.28 5.05 -0.23
CA ILE A 54 -8.85 4.82 -0.43
C ILE A 54 -8.14 4.39 0.87
N SER A 55 -7.03 3.69 0.72
CA SER A 55 -6.06 3.39 1.78
C SER A 55 -4.66 3.43 1.19
N TYR A 56 -3.65 3.74 2.00
CA TYR A 56 -2.26 3.67 1.54
C TYR A 56 -1.52 2.57 2.30
N ALA A 57 -0.53 1.96 1.68
CA ALA A 57 0.42 1.11 2.39
C ALA A 57 1.87 1.41 1.97
N LEU A 58 2.75 1.52 2.96
CA LEU A 58 4.19 1.50 2.75
C LEU A 58 4.65 0.03 2.81
N LEU A 59 5.10 -0.50 1.67
CA LEU A 59 5.70 -1.82 1.60
C LEU A 59 7.21 -1.68 1.69
N LYS A 60 7.79 -2.45 2.61
CA LYS A 60 9.24 -2.56 2.82
C LYS A 60 9.62 -4.00 2.61
N LEU A 61 10.46 -4.28 1.62
CA LEU A 61 10.99 -5.61 1.39
C LEU A 61 12.47 -5.61 1.73
N GLY A 62 12.87 -6.40 2.73
CA GLY A 62 14.28 -6.67 3.02
C GLY A 62 14.99 -7.32 1.82
N PRO A 63 16.33 -7.41 1.86
CA PRO A 63 17.12 -8.03 0.79
C PRO A 63 16.60 -9.44 0.45
N CYS A 64 16.43 -9.72 -0.84
CA CYS A 64 15.93 -10.99 -1.35
C CYS A 64 14.55 -11.44 -0.80
N SER A 65 13.78 -10.56 -0.15
CA SER A 65 12.50 -10.94 0.44
C SER A 65 11.33 -10.85 -0.55
N MET A 66 10.29 -11.63 -0.25
CA MET A 66 9.07 -11.74 -1.05
C MET A 66 7.88 -11.29 -0.23
N LEU A 67 7.00 -10.47 -0.81
CA LEU A 67 5.60 -10.44 -0.39
C LEU A 67 4.90 -11.58 -1.13
N PRO A 68 4.48 -12.66 -0.44
CA PRO A 68 4.00 -13.88 -1.07
C PRO A 68 2.74 -13.64 -1.91
N PRO A 69 2.39 -14.60 -2.80
CA PRO A 69 1.17 -14.53 -3.58
C PRO A 69 -0.07 -14.28 -2.73
N HIS A 70 -0.80 -13.21 -3.04
CA HIS A 70 -2.05 -12.83 -2.39
C HIS A 70 -2.95 -12.06 -3.37
N PHE A 71 -4.15 -11.67 -2.94
CA PHE A 71 -5.07 -10.84 -3.72
C PHE A 71 -5.94 -9.98 -2.81
N HIS A 72 -6.54 -8.94 -3.39
CA HIS A 72 -7.47 -8.04 -2.70
C HIS A 72 -8.87 -8.23 -3.27
N GLN A 73 -9.78 -8.76 -2.45
CA GLN A 73 -11.17 -9.05 -2.84
C GLN A 73 -12.05 -7.79 -3.03
N ARG A 74 -11.59 -6.61 -2.59
CA ARG A 74 -12.41 -5.39 -2.54
C ARG A 74 -11.69 -4.12 -3.04
N ALA A 75 -10.47 -4.23 -3.56
CA ALA A 75 -9.70 -3.07 -3.99
C ALA A 75 -8.77 -3.42 -5.16
N HIS A 76 -8.60 -2.48 -6.08
CA HIS A 76 -7.44 -2.45 -6.96
C HIS A 76 -6.24 -2.04 -6.12
N ASN A 77 -5.04 -2.50 -6.47
CA ASN A 77 -3.82 -2.13 -5.76
C ASN A 77 -2.85 -1.49 -6.77
N ALA A 78 -2.72 -0.16 -6.71
CA ALA A 78 -1.77 0.57 -7.53
C ALA A 78 -0.47 0.75 -6.75
N VAL A 79 0.64 0.28 -7.31
CA VAL A 79 1.94 0.24 -6.61
C VAL A 79 2.99 1.01 -7.41
N ILE A 80 3.73 1.89 -6.76
CA ILE A 80 4.87 2.62 -7.32
C ILE A 80 6.15 2.33 -6.52
N GLY A 81 7.27 2.16 -7.25
CA GLY A 81 8.60 2.04 -6.65
C GLY A 81 9.12 3.39 -6.16
N ILE A 82 9.58 3.44 -4.91
CA ILE A 82 10.28 4.60 -4.35
C ILE A 82 11.79 4.37 -4.47
N THR A 83 12.27 3.23 -3.98
CA THR A 83 13.69 2.83 -4.05
C THR A 83 13.83 1.33 -4.28
N GLY A 84 14.98 0.90 -4.78
CA GLY A 84 15.34 -0.51 -4.89
C GLY A 84 14.93 -1.17 -6.21
N ASP A 85 14.84 -2.48 -6.20
CA ASP A 85 14.61 -3.32 -7.39
C ASP A 85 13.66 -4.46 -7.01
N THR A 86 12.40 -4.34 -7.44
CA THR A 86 11.37 -5.35 -7.18
C THR A 86 10.79 -5.85 -8.48
N THR A 87 10.71 -7.16 -8.66
CA THR A 87 9.90 -7.75 -9.73
C THR A 87 8.56 -8.19 -9.15
N SER A 88 7.50 -7.94 -9.91
CA SER A 88 6.16 -8.43 -9.61
C SER A 88 5.66 -9.35 -10.72
N TRP A 89 4.79 -10.26 -10.31
CA TRP A 89 4.01 -11.09 -11.22
C TRP A 89 2.55 -11.02 -10.80
N MET A 90 1.64 -10.95 -11.78
CA MET A 90 0.21 -11.10 -11.55
C MET A 90 -0.42 -12.07 -12.53
N ILE A 91 -1.44 -12.76 -12.05
CA ILE A 91 -2.33 -13.61 -12.82
C ILE A 91 -3.75 -13.08 -12.61
N ASN A 92 -4.48 -12.89 -13.70
CA ASN A 92 -5.88 -12.46 -13.68
C ASN A 92 -6.78 -13.70 -13.85
N GLU A 93 -7.79 -13.60 -14.71
CA GLU A 93 -8.72 -14.70 -14.97
C GLU A 93 -8.18 -15.72 -15.98
N ASN A 94 -8.96 -16.78 -16.20
CA ASN A 94 -8.63 -17.89 -17.08
C ASN A 94 -8.28 -17.42 -18.50
N GLY A 95 -7.17 -17.93 -19.04
CA GLY A 95 -6.70 -17.62 -20.39
C GLY A 95 -5.91 -16.31 -20.49
N VAL A 96 -5.87 -15.48 -19.44
CA VAL A 96 -5.00 -14.30 -19.40
C VAL A 96 -3.58 -14.72 -19.04
N ARG A 97 -2.59 -14.29 -19.84
CA ARG A 97 -1.17 -14.56 -19.57
C ARG A 97 -0.74 -13.95 -18.23
N THR A 98 0.30 -14.52 -17.62
CA THR A 98 1.01 -13.86 -16.52
C THR A 98 1.59 -12.52 -16.99
N VAL A 99 1.39 -11.48 -16.19
CA VAL A 99 2.03 -10.18 -16.40
C VAL A 99 3.18 -10.05 -15.42
N LYS A 100 4.39 -9.79 -15.94
CA LYS A 100 5.59 -9.52 -15.17
C LYS A 100 5.93 -8.03 -15.29
N VAL A 101 6.19 -7.35 -14.17
CA VAL A 101 6.62 -5.95 -14.14
C VAL A 101 7.76 -5.77 -13.15
N ASP A 102 8.87 -5.19 -13.61
CA ASP A 102 9.95 -4.74 -12.73
C ASP A 102 9.60 -3.35 -12.20
N ILE A 103 9.20 -3.27 -10.93
CA ILE A 103 8.86 -2.06 -10.19
C ILE A 103 10.15 -1.45 -9.60
N ILE A 104 10.78 -0.59 -10.39
CA ILE A 104 11.94 0.23 -10.03
C ILE A 104 11.50 1.66 -9.65
N PRO A 105 12.38 2.54 -9.14
CA PRO A 105 12.01 3.90 -8.74
C PRO A 105 11.23 4.65 -9.82
N TYR A 106 10.13 5.27 -9.42
CA TYR A 106 9.21 6.05 -10.27
C TYR A 106 8.44 5.28 -11.32
N ARG A 107 8.53 3.94 -11.33
CA ARG A 107 7.69 3.08 -12.16
C ARG A 107 6.55 2.52 -11.34
N MET A 108 5.34 2.55 -11.92
CA MET A 108 4.15 2.01 -11.29
C MET A 108 3.57 0.81 -12.05
N THR A 109 2.79 0.01 -11.33
CA THR A 109 1.92 -1.05 -11.86
C THR A 109 0.56 -0.99 -11.16
N ILE A 110 -0.41 -1.72 -11.69
CA ILE A 110 -1.73 -1.89 -11.08
C ILE A 110 -2.08 -3.38 -11.03
N PHE A 111 -2.59 -3.81 -9.89
CA PHE A 111 -3.18 -5.13 -9.70
C PHE A 111 -4.71 -4.97 -9.62
N PRO A 112 -5.47 -5.44 -10.62
CA PRO A 112 -6.93 -5.38 -10.58
C PRO A 112 -7.54 -6.12 -9.39
N ILE A 113 -8.76 -5.73 -8.98
CA ILE A 113 -9.52 -6.44 -7.93
C ILE A 113 -9.52 -7.95 -8.22
N GLY A 114 -9.19 -8.76 -7.21
CA GLY A 114 -9.18 -10.21 -7.32
C GLY A 114 -7.98 -10.82 -8.07
N SER A 115 -7.11 -10.00 -8.68
CA SER A 115 -5.90 -10.51 -9.34
C SER A 115 -4.91 -11.05 -8.30
N MET A 116 -4.44 -12.27 -8.49
CA MET A 116 -3.39 -12.85 -7.65
C MET A 116 -2.04 -12.27 -8.05
N HIS A 117 -1.31 -11.70 -7.09
CA HIS A 117 -0.04 -11.04 -7.36
C HIS A 117 0.98 -11.27 -6.25
N VAL A 118 2.25 -11.11 -6.62
CA VAL A 118 3.44 -11.35 -5.79
C VAL A 118 4.48 -10.28 -6.11
N MET A 119 5.31 -9.92 -5.14
CA MET A 119 6.42 -8.98 -5.30
C MET A 119 7.68 -9.55 -4.65
N GLN A 120 8.79 -9.56 -5.40
CA GLN A 120 10.09 -10.04 -4.96
C GLN A 120 11.10 -8.90 -5.04
N ASN A 121 11.78 -8.62 -3.94
CA ASN A 121 12.97 -7.78 -3.97
C ASN A 121 14.14 -8.58 -4.53
N ASN A 122 14.70 -8.13 -5.66
CA ASN A 122 15.85 -8.78 -6.31
C ASN A 122 17.19 -8.29 -5.75
N GLY A 123 17.17 -7.17 -5.02
CA GLY A 123 18.37 -6.48 -4.57
C GLY A 123 18.97 -7.05 -3.28
N LYS A 124 20.23 -6.68 -3.05
CA LYS A 124 20.94 -6.86 -1.77
C LYS A 124 20.56 -5.82 -0.71
N CYS A 125 19.79 -4.80 -1.10
CA CYS A 125 19.34 -3.71 -0.26
C CYS A 125 17.82 -3.78 -0.09
N ARG A 126 17.31 -3.05 0.92
CA ARG A 126 15.87 -2.92 1.14
C ARG A 126 15.20 -2.11 0.02
N THR A 127 14.05 -2.57 -0.43
CA THR A 127 13.16 -1.86 -1.37
C THR A 127 12.01 -1.21 -0.62
N PHE A 128 11.61 -0.02 -1.05
CA PHE A 128 10.44 0.70 -0.57
C PHE A 128 9.47 0.93 -1.72
N LEU A 129 8.20 0.57 -1.52
CA LEU A 129 7.11 0.78 -2.47
C LEU A 129 5.94 1.45 -1.75
N LEU A 130 5.22 2.32 -2.46
CA LEU A 130 3.94 2.86 -2.00
C LEU A 130 2.81 2.16 -2.76
N ALA A 131 1.81 1.68 -2.03
CA ALA A 131 0.59 1.09 -2.55
C ALA A 131 -0.63 1.94 -2.18
N LEU A 132 -1.60 2.00 -3.08
CA LEU A 132 -2.93 2.61 -2.93
C LEU A 132 -4.01 1.55 -3.20
#